data_AF-A0A2M7F520-F1
#
_entry.id   AF-A0A2M7F520-F1
#
_cell.length_a   1.000
_cell.length_b   1.000
_cell.length_c   1.000
_cell.angle_alpha   90.00
_cell.angle_beta   90.00
_cell.angle_gamma   90.00
#
_symmetry.space_group_name_H-M   'P 1'
#
loop_
_entity.id
_entity.type
_entity.pdbx_description
1 polymer ?
#
loop_
_entity_poly.entity_id
_entity_poly.type
_entity_poly.pdbx_seq_one_letter_code
_entity_poly.pdbx_strand_id
1 'polypeptide(L)'
;MNRSGVWSGASMRTKILVPFVLIFAFSILLGTSYFIHVVSGMTASNIERELHNLSRIVSEDLSRQEQRIIFHAQSMAETKKLADQTLNTSQVRLLQIQELQALQSEKIRFLGIYSKDLTRDDPLYPLVKKGLRGIRVTALIETRRQEGVLLNLVGAAPVPDEDGVHDVILLGTVLDHDFLQDIRTRTGAEIALFDGQGRAVAGTAGDLAEIRKVFETAWAQPGPPVNSGLNDRSLKSIEISGRPYKAVLVPLMVNDQRAGAMALMAPTSAFASALRLLMIEAVVYAACIIVGMSLLYLLVVRGITTPLKALEGAS
;
A
#
# COMPACT_ATOMS: atom_id res chain seq x y z
N MET A 1 47.98 17.00 46.29
CA MET A 1 46.95 16.27 45.51
C MET A 1 47.56 14.96 45.03
N ASN A 2 47.22 13.86 45.70
CA ASN A 2 47.80 12.55 45.47
C ASN A 2 47.12 11.91 44.25
N ARG A 3 47.71 12.03 43.06
CA ARG A 3 47.28 11.27 41.87
C ARG A 3 47.84 9.85 41.99
N SER A 4 47.34 9.06 42.95
CA SER A 4 47.52 7.61 42.96
C SER A 4 46.73 7.05 41.78
N GLY A 5 47.36 7.07 40.60
CA GLY A 5 46.76 6.60 39.37
C GLY A 5 46.36 5.13 39.54
N VAL A 6 45.14 4.80 39.13
CA VAL A 6 44.46 3.48 39.16
C VAL A 6 45.28 2.32 38.55
N TRP A 7 46.50 2.59 38.07
CA TRP A 7 47.34 1.71 37.27
C TRP A 7 48.68 1.33 37.92
N SER A 8 48.94 1.67 39.20
CA SER A 8 50.25 1.43 39.82
C SER A 8 50.61 -0.06 39.96
N GLY A 9 49.62 -0.96 40.09
CA GLY A 9 49.83 -2.42 40.19
C GLY A 9 49.65 -3.23 38.89
N ALA A 10 49.27 -2.58 37.77
CA ALA A 10 48.99 -3.30 36.53
C ALA A 10 50.28 -3.64 35.76
N SER A 11 50.38 -4.88 35.25
CA SER A 11 51.49 -5.29 34.39
C SER A 11 51.60 -4.38 33.16
N MET A 12 52.81 -4.15 32.64
CA MET A 12 53.02 -3.31 31.44
C MET A 12 52.18 -3.81 30.24
N ARG A 13 51.93 -5.12 30.15
CA ARG A 13 51.03 -5.73 29.15
C ARG A 13 49.58 -5.24 29.28
N THR A 14 49.06 -5.18 30.50
CA THR A 14 47.70 -4.72 30.77
C THR A 14 47.54 -3.23 30.42
N LYS A 15 48.56 -2.42 30.68
CA LYS A 15 48.56 -0.98 30.37
C LYS A 15 48.48 -0.67 28.87
N ILE A 16 48.96 -1.58 28.01
CA ILE A 16 48.89 -1.45 26.55
C ILE A 16 47.64 -2.12 25.99
N LEU A 17 47.29 -3.30 26.51
CA LEU A 17 46.20 -4.11 25.99
C LEU A 17 44.83 -3.47 26.23
N VAL A 18 44.58 -2.94 27.43
CA VAL A 18 43.28 -2.34 27.77
C VAL A 18 42.91 -1.17 26.85
N PRO A 19 43.76 -0.14 26.63
CA PRO A 19 43.40 0.96 25.74
C PRO A 19 43.24 0.50 24.29
N PHE A 20 44.03 -0.47 23.81
CA PHE A 20 43.84 -1.02 22.46
C PHE A 20 42.47 -1.70 22.30
N VAL A 21 42.10 -2.59 23.23
CA VAL A 21 40.80 -3.27 23.21
C VAL A 21 39.66 -2.26 23.34
N LEU A 22 39.81 -1.23 24.17
CA LEU A 22 38.80 -0.17 24.33
C LEU A 22 38.61 0.64 23.04
N ILE A 23 39.69 1.07 22.39
CA ILE A 23 39.61 1.81 21.11
C ILE A 23 38.98 0.93 20.03
N PHE A 24 39.38 -0.35 19.96
CA PHE A 24 38.84 -1.28 18.99
C PHE A 24 37.35 -1.56 19.22
N ALA A 25 36.95 -1.84 20.46
CA ALA A 25 35.55 -2.03 20.82
C ALA A 25 34.72 -0.77 20.54
N PHE A 26 35.25 0.42 20.84
CA PHE A 26 34.59 1.68 20.54
C PHE A 26 34.41 1.90 19.03
N SER A 27 35.44 1.59 18.23
CA SER A 27 35.38 1.64 16.76
C SER A 27 34.29 0.71 16.21
N ILE A 28 34.21 -0.53 16.72
CA ILE A 28 33.18 -1.48 16.33
C ILE A 28 31.79 -0.99 16.72
N LEU A 29 31.61 -0.49 17.95
CA LEU A 29 30.32 0.04 18.40
C LEU A 29 29.84 1.22 17.53
N LEU A 30 30.74 2.14 17.17
CA LEU A 30 30.45 3.22 16.24
C LEU A 30 30.08 2.69 14.85
N GLY A 31 30.84 1.71 14.33
CA GLY A 31 30.57 1.06 13.05
C GLY A 31 29.20 0.38 13.02
N THR A 32 28.86 -0.41 14.04
CA THR A 32 27.56 -1.06 14.17
C THR A 32 26.44 -0.04 14.31
N SER A 33 26.62 1.02 15.11
CA SER A 33 25.62 2.09 15.24
C SER A 33 25.37 2.80 13.91
N TYR A 34 26.43 3.12 13.16
CA TYR A 34 26.31 3.72 11.83
C TYR A 34 25.59 2.78 10.86
N PHE A 35 25.97 1.51 10.84
CA PHE A 35 25.34 0.48 10.02
C PHE A 35 23.83 0.37 10.29
N ILE A 36 23.43 0.32 11.56
CA ILE A 36 22.02 0.27 11.96
C ILE A 36 21.27 1.50 11.45
N HIS A 37 21.86 2.69 11.59
CA HIS A 37 21.23 3.93 11.14
C HIS A 37 21.03 3.94 9.62
N VAL A 38 22.04 3.52 8.86
CA VAL A 38 21.96 3.41 7.39
C VAL A 38 20.92 2.37 6.97
N VAL A 39 20.94 1.17 7.54
CA VAL A 39 19.99 0.10 7.20
C VAL A 39 18.56 0.51 7.54
N SER A 40 18.33 1.15 8.69
CA SER A 40 17.00 1.64 9.08
C SER A 40 16.46 2.67 8.10
N GLY A 41 17.31 3.62 7.66
CA GLY A 41 16.96 4.59 6.62
C GLY A 41 16.63 3.93 5.28
N MET A 42 17.41 2.93 4.87
CA MET A 42 17.14 2.15 3.65
C MET A 42 15.81 1.40 3.74
N THR A 43 15.51 0.75 4.88
CA THR A 43 14.23 0.05 5.07
C THR A 43 13.04 1.00 4.99
N ALA A 44 13.12 2.18 5.61
CA ALA A 44 12.07 3.19 5.52
C ALA A 44 11.84 3.63 4.07
N SER A 45 12.92 3.92 3.33
CA SER A 45 12.85 4.29 1.91
C SER A 45 12.31 3.17 1.02
N ASN A 46 12.54 1.90 1.38
CA ASN A 46 12.01 0.75 0.64
C ASN A 46 10.50 0.64 0.81
N ILE A 47 9.99 0.81 2.04
CA ILE A 47 8.54 0.79 2.32
C ILE A 47 7.84 1.91 1.55
N GLU A 48 8.43 3.10 1.53
CA GLU A 48 7.87 4.25 0.79
C GLU A 48 7.83 3.99 -0.72
N ARG A 49 8.93 3.50 -1.29
CA ARG A 49 8.98 3.13 -2.71
C ARG A 49 7.98 2.03 -3.04
N GLU A 50 7.86 1.02 -2.17
CA GLU A 50 6.92 -0.08 -2.36
C GLU A 50 5.47 0.43 -2.32
N LEU A 51 5.11 1.25 -1.33
CA LEU A 51 3.77 1.84 -1.25
C LEU A 51 3.44 2.73 -2.46
N HIS A 52 4.40 3.47 -2.98
CA HIS A 52 4.21 4.22 -4.23
C HIS A 52 4.06 3.31 -5.44
N ASN A 53 4.84 2.25 -5.57
CA ASN A 53 4.69 1.28 -6.65
C ASN A 53 3.32 0.59 -6.59
N LEU A 54 2.90 0.17 -5.39
CA LEU A 54 1.57 -0.39 -5.14
C LEU A 54 0.46 0.61 -5.48
N SER A 55 0.62 1.89 -5.14
CA SER A 55 -0.34 2.94 -5.51
C SER A 55 -0.55 3.02 -7.02
N ARG A 56 0.52 2.86 -7.80
CA ARG A 56 0.44 2.86 -9.26
C ARG A 56 -0.28 1.62 -9.77
N ILE A 57 0.08 0.44 -9.26
CA ILE A 57 -0.53 -0.84 -9.64
C ILE A 57 -2.03 -0.83 -9.36
N VAL A 58 -2.42 -0.41 -8.15
CA VAL A 58 -3.83 -0.38 -7.76
C VAL A 58 -4.62 0.65 -8.58
N SER A 59 -4.04 1.81 -8.87
CA SER A 59 -4.66 2.81 -9.74
C SER A 59 -4.83 2.30 -11.18
N GLU A 60 -3.83 1.58 -11.69
CA GLU A 60 -3.88 0.94 -13.01
C GLU A 60 -4.96 -0.17 -13.06
N ASP A 61 -5.05 -1.00 -12.02
CA ASP A 61 -6.07 -2.03 -11.90
C ASP A 61 -7.50 -1.46 -11.86
N LEU A 62 -7.69 -0.34 -11.15
CA LEU A 62 -8.96 0.37 -11.14
C LEU A 62 -9.30 0.97 -12.50
N SER A 63 -8.33 1.57 -13.19
CA SER A 63 -8.51 2.08 -14.55
C SER A 63 -8.84 0.95 -15.53
N ARG A 64 -8.20 -0.22 -15.41
CA ARG A 64 -8.54 -1.41 -16.19
C ARG A 64 -9.96 -1.91 -15.87
N GLN A 65 -10.36 -1.90 -14.60
CA GLN A 65 -11.72 -2.27 -14.20
C GLN A 65 -12.76 -1.31 -14.79
N GLU A 66 -12.48 -0.01 -14.78
CA GLU A 66 -13.29 1.02 -15.41
C GLU A 66 -13.45 0.77 -16.91
N GLN A 67 -12.33 0.51 -17.62
CA GLN A 67 -12.31 0.19 -19.04
C GLN A 67 -13.10 -1.10 -19.36
N ARG A 68 -13.00 -2.14 -18.53
CA ARG A 68 -13.79 -3.37 -18.69
C ARG A 68 -15.28 -3.11 -18.54
N ILE A 69 -15.70 -2.35 -17.52
CA ILE A 69 -17.11 -2.04 -17.30
C ILE A 69 -17.68 -1.27 -18.48
N ILE A 70 -16.98 -0.25 -18.99
CA ILE A 70 -17.48 0.53 -20.13
C ILE A 70 -17.49 -0.28 -21.42
N PHE A 71 -16.49 -1.15 -21.63
CA PHE A 71 -16.43 -2.06 -22.77
C PHE A 71 -17.64 -3.01 -22.78
N HIS A 72 -17.92 -3.68 -21.66
CA HIS A 72 -19.08 -4.57 -21.58
C HIS A 72 -20.41 -3.81 -21.68
N ALA A 73 -20.50 -2.61 -21.09
CA ALA A 73 -21.72 -1.82 -21.19
C ALA A 73 -22.00 -1.48 -22.67
N GLN A 74 -20.96 -1.14 -23.43
CA GLN A 74 -21.05 -0.91 -24.86
C GLN A 74 -21.41 -2.19 -25.64
N SER A 75 -20.76 -3.32 -25.37
CA SER A 75 -21.08 -4.61 -26.02
C SER A 75 -22.55 -4.98 -25.82
N MET A 76 -23.07 -4.81 -24.59
CA MET A 76 -24.49 -5.03 -24.30
C MET A 76 -25.39 -4.04 -25.04
N ALA A 77 -24.98 -2.77 -25.18
CA ALA A 77 -25.77 -1.76 -25.87
C ALA A 77 -25.87 -2.06 -27.36
N GLU A 78 -24.77 -2.49 -27.97
CA GLU A 78 -24.73 -2.95 -29.36
C GLU A 78 -25.57 -4.22 -29.56
N THR A 79 -25.46 -5.18 -28.63
CA THR A 79 -26.26 -6.41 -28.64
C THR A 79 -27.76 -6.11 -28.53
N LYS A 80 -28.14 -5.14 -27.69
CA LYS A 80 -29.53 -4.68 -27.58
C LYS A 80 -30.01 -4.02 -28.87
N LYS A 81 -29.22 -3.13 -29.46
CA LYS A 81 -29.55 -2.52 -30.76
C LYS A 81 -29.80 -3.59 -31.84
N LEU A 82 -28.93 -4.61 -31.90
CA LEU A 82 -29.11 -5.73 -32.82
C LEU A 82 -30.40 -6.51 -32.53
N ALA A 83 -30.74 -6.71 -31.25
CA ALA A 83 -31.99 -7.35 -30.85
C ALA A 83 -33.21 -6.59 -31.36
N ASP A 84 -33.18 -5.27 -31.29
CA ASP A 84 -34.28 -4.40 -31.69
C ASP A 84 -34.43 -4.37 -33.24
N GLN A 85 -33.36 -4.63 -33.99
CA GLN A 85 -33.33 -4.58 -35.47
C GLN A 85 -33.50 -5.93 -36.18
N THR A 86 -33.26 -7.06 -35.50
CA THR A 86 -33.19 -8.39 -36.13
C THR A 86 -34.37 -9.29 -35.78
N LEU A 87 -34.94 -9.94 -36.81
CA LEU A 87 -35.99 -10.96 -36.63
C LEU A 87 -35.47 -12.29 -36.07
N ASN A 88 -34.15 -12.54 -36.12
CA ASN A 88 -33.51 -13.75 -35.62
C ASN A 88 -33.17 -13.66 -34.12
N THR A 89 -34.22 -13.70 -33.30
CA THR A 89 -34.13 -13.57 -31.83
C THR A 89 -33.21 -14.60 -31.18
N SER A 90 -33.05 -15.79 -31.76
CA SER A 90 -32.28 -16.89 -31.17
C SER A 90 -30.78 -16.61 -31.09
N GLN A 91 -30.18 -16.02 -32.14
CA GLN A 91 -28.75 -15.70 -32.15
C GLN A 91 -28.41 -14.58 -31.18
N VAL A 92 -29.23 -13.53 -31.16
CA VAL A 92 -29.04 -12.40 -30.25
C VAL A 92 -29.19 -12.83 -28.80
N ARG A 93 -30.14 -13.74 -28.51
CA ARG A 93 -30.30 -14.30 -27.17
C ARG A 93 -29.07 -15.08 -26.70
N LEU A 94 -28.41 -15.81 -27.59
CA LEU A 94 -27.17 -16.52 -27.26
C LEU A 94 -26.05 -15.55 -26.89
N LEU A 95 -25.88 -14.46 -27.65
CA LEU A 95 -24.90 -13.40 -27.35
C LEU A 95 -25.20 -12.75 -25.99
N GLN A 96 -26.46 -12.44 -25.69
CA GLN A 96 -26.85 -11.90 -24.38
C GLN A 96 -26.50 -12.85 -23.23
N ILE A 97 -26.74 -14.17 -23.40
CA ILE A 97 -26.40 -15.16 -22.37
C ILE A 97 -24.88 -15.22 -22.17
N GLN A 98 -24.09 -15.20 -23.24
CA GLN A 98 -22.63 -15.20 -23.17
C GLN A 98 -22.09 -13.95 -22.47
N GLU A 99 -22.61 -12.77 -22.79
CA GLU A 99 -22.26 -11.52 -22.11
C GLU A 99 -22.61 -11.58 -20.63
N LEU A 100 -23.82 -12.02 -20.26
CA LEU A 100 -24.22 -12.15 -18.85
C LEU A 100 -23.32 -13.12 -18.07
N GLN A 101 -22.89 -14.22 -18.70
CA GLN A 101 -21.92 -15.14 -18.10
C GLN A 101 -20.54 -14.50 -17.91
N ALA A 102 -20.07 -13.74 -18.90
CA ALA A 102 -18.82 -12.98 -18.80
C ALA A 102 -18.87 -11.98 -17.64
N LEU A 103 -19.96 -11.19 -17.56
CA LEU A 103 -20.20 -10.24 -16.47
C LEU A 103 -20.14 -10.92 -15.10
N GLN A 104 -20.81 -12.07 -14.95
CA GLN A 104 -20.82 -12.82 -13.69
C GLN A 104 -19.41 -13.30 -13.30
N SER A 105 -18.62 -13.78 -14.26
CA SER A 105 -17.25 -14.24 -14.01
C SER A 105 -16.31 -13.11 -13.57
N GLU A 106 -16.56 -11.89 -14.05
CA GLU A 106 -15.80 -10.69 -13.72
C GLU A 106 -16.37 -9.90 -12.53
N LYS A 107 -17.38 -10.44 -11.83
CA LYS A 107 -18.10 -9.76 -10.74
C LYS A 107 -18.68 -8.38 -11.16
N ILE A 108 -19.03 -8.24 -12.44
CA ILE A 108 -19.76 -7.08 -12.98
C ILE A 108 -21.26 -7.39 -12.94
N ARG A 109 -22.05 -6.45 -12.45
CA ARG A 109 -23.50 -6.57 -12.31
C ARG A 109 -24.21 -5.70 -13.33
N PHE A 110 -25.24 -6.26 -13.93
CA PHE A 110 -26.19 -5.51 -14.72
C PHE A 110 -27.13 -4.71 -13.79
N LEU A 111 -27.11 -3.39 -13.89
CA LEU A 111 -27.91 -2.50 -13.05
C LEU A 111 -29.26 -2.14 -13.70
N GLY A 112 -29.36 -2.25 -15.02
CA GLY A 112 -30.60 -2.04 -15.75
C GLY A 112 -30.44 -1.30 -17.07
N ILE A 113 -31.58 -1.16 -17.75
CA ILE A 113 -31.77 -0.34 -18.95
C ILE A 113 -32.68 0.81 -18.59
N TYR A 114 -32.29 2.03 -18.91
CA TYR A 114 -33.02 3.24 -18.57
C TYR A 114 -33.40 3.97 -19.84
N SER A 115 -34.71 4.11 -20.07
CA SER A 115 -35.30 4.74 -21.26
C SER A 115 -35.84 6.15 -21.02
N LYS A 116 -35.89 6.57 -19.75
CA LYS A 116 -36.42 7.85 -19.30
C LYS A 116 -35.46 8.48 -18.31
N ASP A 117 -35.51 9.81 -18.24
CA ASP A 117 -34.80 10.55 -17.21
C ASP A 117 -35.24 10.04 -15.83
N LEU A 118 -34.25 9.60 -15.05
CA LEU A 118 -34.43 9.34 -13.63
C LEU A 118 -34.78 10.63 -12.90
N THR A 119 -35.36 10.52 -11.71
CA THR A 119 -35.53 11.68 -10.82
C THR A 119 -34.15 12.22 -10.42
N ARG A 120 -34.06 13.53 -10.18
CA ARG A 120 -32.78 14.17 -9.79
C ARG A 120 -32.19 13.63 -8.49
N ASP A 121 -33.03 13.00 -7.67
CA ASP A 121 -32.63 12.41 -6.38
C ASP A 121 -32.01 11.01 -6.54
N ASP A 122 -32.15 10.39 -7.71
CA ASP A 122 -31.52 9.09 -7.98
C ASP A 122 -30.00 9.27 -8.16
N PRO A 123 -29.15 8.54 -7.43
CA PRO A 123 -27.71 8.65 -7.56
C PRO A 123 -27.16 8.26 -8.94
N LEU A 124 -27.92 7.52 -9.76
CA LEU A 124 -27.59 7.17 -11.14
C LEU A 124 -27.98 8.27 -12.16
N TYR A 125 -28.81 9.24 -11.77
CA TYR A 125 -29.28 10.34 -12.62
C TYR A 125 -28.18 11.00 -13.46
N PRO A 126 -27.03 11.44 -12.91
CA PRO A 126 -26.00 12.11 -13.70
C PRO A 126 -25.38 11.20 -14.78
N LEU A 127 -25.30 9.88 -14.55
CA LEU A 127 -24.79 8.94 -15.56
C LEU A 127 -25.83 8.69 -16.64
N VAL A 128 -27.09 8.40 -16.26
CA VAL A 128 -28.18 8.14 -17.22
C VAL A 128 -28.39 9.36 -18.12
N LYS A 129 -28.40 10.56 -17.55
CA LYS A 129 -28.53 11.81 -18.32
C LYS A 129 -27.41 12.01 -19.34
N LYS A 130 -26.16 11.68 -18.99
CA LYS A 130 -25.03 11.73 -19.93
C LYS A 130 -25.14 10.63 -20.98
N GLY A 131 -25.53 9.43 -20.59
CA GLY A 131 -25.80 8.30 -21.48
C GLY A 131 -26.87 8.65 -22.52
N LEU A 132 -28.02 9.20 -22.11
CA LEU A 132 -29.11 9.61 -23.01
C LEU A 132 -28.70 10.72 -23.99
N ARG A 133 -27.57 11.40 -23.75
CA ARG A 133 -26.95 12.36 -24.68
C ARG A 133 -25.92 11.71 -25.62
N GLY A 134 -25.82 10.39 -25.63
CA GLY A 134 -24.82 9.64 -26.40
C GLY A 134 -23.43 9.61 -25.78
N ILE A 135 -23.27 10.05 -24.53
CA ILE A 135 -21.96 10.11 -23.87
C ILE A 135 -21.75 8.85 -23.03
N ARG A 136 -20.74 8.07 -23.41
CA ARG A 136 -20.18 6.99 -22.58
C ARG A 136 -19.50 7.59 -21.37
N VAL A 137 -19.87 7.15 -20.17
CA VAL A 137 -19.32 7.71 -18.94
C VAL A 137 -19.28 6.67 -17.83
N THR A 138 -18.30 6.81 -16.96
CA THR A 138 -18.13 6.05 -15.73
C THR A 138 -18.18 7.01 -14.54
N ALA A 139 -18.67 6.52 -13.41
CA ALA A 139 -18.62 7.26 -12.16
C ALA A 139 -18.57 6.31 -10.96
N LEU A 140 -18.11 6.84 -9.84
CA LEU A 140 -18.28 6.18 -8.55
C LEU A 140 -19.58 6.66 -7.91
N ILE A 141 -20.40 5.71 -7.46
CA ILE A 141 -21.72 5.98 -6.93
C ILE A 141 -21.82 5.41 -5.52
N GLU A 142 -22.19 6.26 -4.57
CA GLU A 142 -22.53 5.85 -3.21
C GLU A 142 -23.94 5.26 -3.17
N THR A 143 -24.06 4.02 -2.70
CA THR A 143 -25.36 3.39 -2.42
C THR A 143 -25.48 3.14 -0.93
N ARG A 144 -26.47 3.77 -0.30
CA ARG A 144 -26.77 3.54 1.11
C ARG A 144 -27.55 2.25 1.28
N ARG A 145 -27.03 1.33 2.10
CA ARG A 145 -27.73 0.15 2.61
C ARG A 145 -27.94 0.28 4.11
N GLN A 146 -28.77 -0.58 4.68
CA GLN A 146 -29.01 -0.62 6.13
C GLN A 146 -27.71 -0.85 6.93
N GLU A 147 -26.73 -1.55 6.34
CA GLU A 147 -25.45 -1.90 6.96
C GLU A 147 -24.33 -0.87 6.71
N GLY A 148 -24.57 0.17 5.89
CA GLY A 148 -23.56 1.19 5.60
C GLY A 148 -23.64 1.76 4.18
N VAL A 149 -22.60 2.52 3.82
CA VAL A 149 -22.42 3.05 2.46
C VAL A 149 -21.61 2.03 1.66
N LEU A 150 -21.99 1.78 0.42
CA LEU A 150 -21.19 1.03 -0.55
C LEU A 150 -20.79 1.95 -1.70
N LEU A 151 -19.56 1.81 -2.19
CA LEU A 151 -19.11 2.49 -3.40
C LEU A 151 -19.23 1.53 -4.58
N ASN A 152 -19.94 1.97 -5.62
CA ASN A 152 -20.11 1.23 -6.86
C ASN A 152 -19.39 1.95 -7.98
N LEU A 153 -18.50 1.26 -8.69
CA LEU A 153 -17.97 1.76 -9.95
C LEU A 153 -18.96 1.39 -11.05
N VAL A 154 -19.58 2.39 -11.66
CA VAL A 154 -20.67 2.22 -12.62
C VAL A 154 -20.28 2.83 -13.96
N GLY A 155 -20.52 2.11 -15.05
CA GLY A 155 -20.40 2.59 -16.43
C GLY A 155 -21.77 2.65 -17.10
N ALA A 156 -21.94 3.68 -17.92
CA ALA A 156 -23.13 3.94 -18.70
C ALA A 156 -22.77 3.96 -20.19
N ALA A 157 -23.48 3.15 -20.97
CA ALA A 157 -23.35 3.11 -22.43
C ALA A 157 -24.69 3.43 -23.10
N PRO A 158 -24.71 4.36 -24.07
CA PRO A 158 -25.91 4.66 -24.85
C PRO A 158 -26.25 3.51 -25.79
N VAL A 159 -27.54 3.25 -25.97
CA VAL A 159 -28.08 2.40 -27.04
C VAL A 159 -28.54 3.33 -28.17
N PRO A 160 -27.80 3.44 -29.28
CA PRO A 160 -28.19 4.30 -30.38
C PRO A 160 -29.31 3.67 -31.21
N ASP A 161 -30.26 4.50 -31.59
CA ASP A 161 -31.41 4.22 -32.45
C ASP A 161 -31.42 5.16 -33.67
N GLU A 162 -32.38 5.01 -34.59
CA GLU A 162 -32.50 5.86 -35.79
C GLU A 162 -32.73 7.34 -35.45
N ASP A 163 -33.50 7.62 -34.40
CA ASP A 163 -33.87 8.97 -33.97
C ASP A 163 -32.95 9.56 -32.88
N GLY A 164 -31.90 8.83 -32.45
CA GLY A 164 -30.96 9.30 -31.43
C GLY A 164 -30.61 8.24 -30.39
N VAL A 165 -30.67 8.58 -29.10
CA VAL A 165 -30.42 7.65 -27.99
C VAL A 165 -31.65 7.60 -27.11
N HIS A 166 -32.34 6.46 -27.08
CA HIS A 166 -33.51 6.26 -26.25
C HIS A 166 -33.21 5.50 -24.96
N ASP A 167 -32.25 4.57 -25.01
CA ASP A 167 -31.92 3.70 -23.89
C ASP A 167 -30.46 3.87 -23.45
N VAL A 168 -30.22 3.66 -22.16
CA VAL A 168 -28.87 3.58 -21.57
C VAL A 168 -28.74 2.29 -20.80
N ILE A 169 -27.67 1.55 -21.05
CA ILE A 169 -27.30 0.37 -20.28
C ILE A 169 -26.35 0.80 -19.16
N LEU A 170 -26.68 0.39 -17.93
CA LEU A 170 -25.84 0.58 -16.77
C LEU A 170 -25.27 -0.76 -16.30
N LEU A 171 -23.94 -0.81 -16.20
CA LEU A 171 -23.20 -1.90 -15.58
C LEU A 171 -22.38 -1.37 -14.42
N GLY A 172 -22.12 -2.18 -13.40
CA GLY A 172 -21.21 -1.76 -12.36
C GLY A 172 -20.68 -2.89 -11.49
N THR A 173 -19.68 -2.57 -10.69
CA THR A 173 -19.13 -3.49 -9.68
C THR A 173 -19.12 -2.80 -8.32
N VAL A 174 -19.27 -3.59 -7.26
CA VAL A 174 -19.23 -3.09 -5.88
C VAL A 174 -17.77 -3.10 -5.42
N LEU A 175 -17.28 -1.97 -4.92
CA LEU A 175 -15.96 -1.87 -4.29
C LEU A 175 -16.10 -2.20 -2.79
N ASP A 176 -16.45 -3.45 -2.51
CA ASP A 176 -16.67 -3.97 -1.16
C ASP A 176 -15.42 -4.57 -0.53
N HIS A 177 -15.58 -5.20 0.63
CA HIS A 177 -14.50 -5.87 1.34
C HIS A 177 -13.85 -6.98 0.50
N ASP A 178 -14.62 -7.76 -0.25
CA ASP A 178 -14.11 -8.87 -1.06
C ASP A 178 -13.23 -8.33 -2.20
N PHE A 179 -13.65 -7.25 -2.84
CA PHE A 179 -12.82 -6.56 -3.84
C PHE A 179 -11.50 -6.07 -3.23
N LEU A 180 -11.54 -5.46 -2.03
CA LEU A 180 -10.32 -4.99 -1.37
C LEU A 180 -9.43 -6.16 -0.91
N GLN A 181 -10.00 -7.29 -0.49
CA GLN A 181 -9.26 -8.51 -0.17
C GLN A 181 -8.57 -9.10 -1.40
N ASP A 182 -9.20 -9.09 -2.56
CA ASP A 182 -8.58 -9.50 -3.83
C ASP A 182 -7.37 -8.61 -4.20
N ILE A 183 -7.38 -7.33 -3.82
CA ILE A 183 -6.20 -6.46 -3.99
C ILE A 183 -5.16 -6.75 -2.90
N ARG A 184 -5.56 -6.91 -1.64
CA ARG A 184 -4.65 -7.23 -0.53
C ARG A 184 -3.89 -8.53 -0.77
N THR A 185 -4.56 -9.57 -1.25
CA THR A 185 -3.92 -10.88 -1.53
C THR A 185 -2.85 -10.77 -2.61
N ARG A 186 -3.06 -9.89 -3.61
CA ARG A 186 -2.09 -9.66 -4.71
C ARG A 186 -0.96 -8.70 -4.33
N THR A 187 -1.23 -7.72 -3.47
CA THR A 187 -0.27 -6.65 -3.14
C THR A 187 0.41 -6.82 -1.78
N GLY A 188 -0.16 -7.62 -0.88
CA GLY A 188 0.27 -7.74 0.52
C GLY A 188 -0.02 -6.51 1.38
N ALA A 189 -0.50 -5.41 0.80
CA ALA A 189 -0.83 -4.19 1.52
C ALA A 189 -2.26 -4.23 2.06
N GLU A 190 -2.45 -3.65 3.23
CA GLU A 190 -3.78 -3.39 3.77
C GLU A 190 -4.36 -2.15 3.08
N ILE A 191 -5.67 -2.15 2.87
CA ILE A 191 -6.34 -1.14 2.05
C ILE A 191 -7.56 -0.62 2.79
N ALA A 192 -7.77 0.70 2.72
CA ALA A 192 -9.01 1.33 3.14
C ALA A 192 -9.53 2.24 2.03
N LEU A 193 -10.84 2.21 1.80
CA LEU A 193 -11.52 2.98 0.78
C LEU A 193 -12.31 4.10 1.42
N PHE A 194 -12.20 5.29 0.86
CA PHE A 194 -12.87 6.50 1.33
C PHE A 194 -13.72 7.09 0.21
N ASP A 195 -14.91 7.55 0.57
CA ASP A 195 -15.81 8.24 -0.36
C ASP A 195 -15.35 9.67 -0.68
N GLY A 196 -16.13 10.39 -1.50
CA GLY A 196 -15.85 11.78 -1.87
C GLY A 196 -15.92 12.76 -0.68
N GLN A 197 -16.49 12.34 0.45
CA GLN A 197 -16.56 13.10 1.70
C GLN A 197 -15.45 12.69 2.68
N GLY A 198 -14.56 11.78 2.29
CA GLY A 198 -13.48 11.27 3.13
C GLY A 198 -13.92 10.32 4.24
N ARG A 199 -15.13 9.76 4.19
CA ARG A 199 -15.59 8.76 5.14
C ARG A 199 -15.09 7.39 4.70
N ALA A 200 -14.58 6.60 5.64
CA ALA A 200 -14.19 5.21 5.37
C ALA A 200 -15.45 4.38 5.03
N VAL A 201 -15.42 3.69 3.89
CA VAL A 201 -16.53 2.88 3.36
C VAL A 201 -16.23 1.40 3.50
N ALA A 202 -14.99 1.00 3.22
CA ALA A 202 -14.54 -0.37 3.32
C ALA A 202 -13.06 -0.41 3.70
N GLY A 203 -12.62 -1.51 4.30
CA GLY A 203 -11.21 -1.70 4.63
C GLY A 203 -10.87 -3.15 4.92
N THR A 204 -9.56 -3.47 4.87
CA THR A 204 -9.03 -4.81 5.15
C THR A 204 -8.28 -4.90 6.48
N ALA A 205 -7.95 -3.75 7.10
CA ALA A 205 -7.22 -3.67 8.35
C ALA A 205 -8.10 -3.19 9.51
N GLY A 206 -8.24 -4.02 10.55
CA GLY A 206 -8.92 -3.63 11.78
C GLY A 206 -10.40 -3.30 11.58
N ASP A 207 -10.96 -2.53 12.52
CA ASP A 207 -12.34 -2.06 12.47
C ASP A 207 -12.46 -0.76 11.65
N LEU A 208 -13.56 -0.62 10.91
CA LEU A 208 -13.79 0.54 10.03
C LEU A 208 -13.92 1.85 10.82
N ALA A 209 -14.50 1.81 12.01
CA ALA A 209 -14.64 3.00 12.85
C ALA A 209 -13.28 3.45 13.40
N GLU A 210 -12.40 2.51 13.72
CA GLU A 210 -11.01 2.80 14.09
C GLU A 210 -10.25 3.42 12.91
N ILE A 211 -10.29 2.80 11.73
CA ILE A 211 -9.67 3.36 10.51
C ILE A 211 -10.12 4.80 10.31
N ARG A 212 -11.43 5.05 10.37
CA ARG A 212 -11.98 6.39 10.19
C ARG A 212 -11.36 7.38 11.17
N LYS A 213 -11.36 7.08 12.47
CA LYS A 213 -10.80 7.95 13.51
C LYS A 213 -9.31 8.24 13.29
N VAL A 214 -8.54 7.20 12.94
CA VAL A 214 -7.10 7.30 12.69
C VAL A 214 -6.81 8.21 11.51
N PHE A 215 -7.54 8.04 10.39
CA PHE A 215 -7.33 8.85 9.19
C PHE A 215 -7.83 10.29 9.33
N GLU A 216 -8.96 10.52 10.03
CA GLU A 216 -9.42 11.87 10.38
C GLU A 216 -8.35 12.62 11.21
N THR A 217 -7.70 11.93 12.15
CA THR A 217 -6.63 12.51 12.99
C THR A 217 -5.35 12.73 12.20
N ALA A 218 -4.92 11.74 11.42
CA ALA A 218 -3.63 11.78 10.72
C ALA A 218 -3.63 12.77 9.54
N TRP A 219 -4.77 12.99 8.87
CA TRP A 219 -4.87 13.87 7.70
C TRP A 219 -5.59 15.20 7.90
N ALA A 220 -6.06 15.53 9.12
CA ALA A 220 -6.63 16.84 9.53
C ALA A 220 -7.80 17.40 8.68
N GLN A 221 -8.12 16.75 7.56
CA GLN A 221 -9.31 16.94 6.75
C GLN A 221 -9.75 15.54 6.27
N PRO A 222 -11.04 15.17 6.43
CA PRO A 222 -11.56 13.93 5.87
C PRO A 222 -11.52 14.07 4.35
N GLY A 223 -10.47 13.51 3.76
CA GLY A 223 -10.14 13.62 2.34
C GLY A 223 -9.11 14.74 2.08
N PRO A 224 -8.06 14.50 1.27
CA PRO A 224 -7.19 15.56 0.83
C PRO A 224 -8.06 16.58 0.09
N PRO A 225 -7.87 17.90 0.27
CA PRO A 225 -8.62 18.89 -0.47
C PRO A 225 -8.70 18.50 -1.95
N VAL A 226 -9.89 18.59 -2.57
CA VAL A 226 -10.08 18.30 -4.01
C VAL A 226 -9.10 19.12 -4.88
N ASN A 227 -8.57 20.22 -4.33
CA ASN A 227 -7.64 21.15 -4.97
C ASN A 227 -6.20 21.09 -4.45
N SER A 228 -5.88 20.31 -3.41
CA SER A 228 -4.46 20.09 -3.06
C SER A 228 -3.92 19.08 -4.07
N GLY A 229 -3.07 19.57 -4.97
CA GLY A 229 -2.51 18.77 -6.06
C GLY A 229 -1.91 17.45 -5.57
N LEU A 230 -1.72 16.54 -6.52
CA LEU A 230 -1.12 15.20 -6.40
C LEU A 230 0.23 15.10 -5.65
N ASN A 231 0.76 16.22 -5.14
CA ASN A 231 2.02 16.34 -4.43
C ASN A 231 1.90 16.07 -2.92
N ASP A 232 0.70 16.05 -2.33
CA ASP A 232 0.53 15.66 -0.92
C ASP A 232 0.26 14.15 -0.76
N ARG A 233 1.05 13.33 -1.48
CA ARG A 233 1.19 11.89 -1.20
C ARG A 233 2.06 11.67 0.03
N SER A 234 1.84 12.45 1.08
CA SER A 234 2.66 12.42 2.28
C SER A 234 2.48 11.07 2.97
N LEU A 235 3.57 10.31 3.03
CA LEU A 235 3.63 9.07 3.78
C LEU A 235 3.46 9.39 5.26
N LYS A 236 2.46 8.82 5.93
CA LYS A 236 2.27 9.02 7.38
C LYS A 236 2.39 7.72 8.14
N SER A 237 2.95 7.84 9.34
CA SER A 237 2.90 6.77 10.34
C SER A 237 1.55 6.82 11.04
N ILE A 238 0.83 5.72 11.03
CA ILE A 238 -0.45 5.56 11.73
C ILE A 238 -0.44 4.29 12.55
N GLU A 239 -1.37 4.16 13.48
CA GLU A 239 -1.52 2.96 14.30
C GLU A 239 -2.97 2.50 14.22
N ILE A 240 -3.18 1.23 13.87
CA ILE A 240 -4.51 0.60 13.76
C ILE A 240 -4.47 -0.68 14.58
N SER A 241 -5.38 -0.80 15.54
CA SER A 241 -5.53 -1.93 16.45
C SER A 241 -4.22 -2.28 17.17
N GLY A 242 -3.48 -1.25 17.61
CA GLY A 242 -2.18 -1.40 18.28
C GLY A 242 -1.02 -1.79 17.36
N ARG A 243 -1.22 -1.79 16.04
CA ARG A 243 -0.19 -2.16 15.05
C ARG A 243 0.26 -0.91 14.29
N PRO A 244 1.58 -0.63 14.21
CA PRO A 244 2.07 0.53 13.50
C PRO A 244 2.14 0.27 11.98
N TYR A 245 1.59 1.18 11.19
CA TYR A 245 1.58 1.17 9.74
C TYR A 245 2.27 2.41 9.16
N LYS A 246 2.84 2.26 7.97
CA LYS A 246 3.07 3.37 7.05
C LYS A 246 1.93 3.39 6.05
N ALA A 247 1.32 4.55 5.85
CA ALA A 247 0.19 4.72 4.98
C ALA A 247 0.44 5.81 3.94
N VAL A 248 0.00 5.56 2.72
CA VAL A 248 -0.09 6.55 1.64
C VAL A 248 -1.53 6.65 1.19
N LEU A 249 -1.97 7.87 0.91
CA LEU A 249 -3.30 8.13 0.39
C LEU A 249 -3.22 8.36 -1.12
N VAL A 250 -4.05 7.63 -1.86
CA VAL A 250 -4.11 7.61 -3.31
C VAL A 250 -5.46 8.15 -3.74
N PRO A 251 -5.54 9.17 -4.59
CA PRO A 251 -6.83 9.63 -5.08
C PRO A 251 -7.47 8.56 -5.95
N LEU A 252 -8.75 8.29 -5.72
CA LEU A 252 -9.54 7.41 -6.58
C LEU A 252 -10.06 8.25 -7.75
N MET A 253 -9.48 8.04 -8.92
CA MET A 253 -9.85 8.73 -10.15
C MET A 253 -10.81 7.86 -10.96
N VAL A 254 -11.91 8.42 -11.42
CA VAL A 254 -12.87 7.79 -12.33
C VAL A 254 -13.22 8.83 -13.40
N ASN A 255 -13.07 8.48 -14.68
CA ASN A 255 -13.25 9.40 -15.80
C ASN A 255 -12.49 10.73 -15.60
N ASP A 256 -11.22 10.65 -15.21
CA ASP A 256 -10.34 11.77 -14.87
C ASP A 256 -10.84 12.72 -13.76
N GLN A 257 -11.92 12.34 -13.06
CA GLN A 257 -12.47 13.08 -11.94
C GLN A 257 -12.16 12.35 -10.64
N ARG A 258 -11.80 13.11 -9.62
CA ARG A 258 -11.57 12.55 -8.30
C ARG A 258 -12.90 12.19 -7.66
N ALA A 259 -13.12 10.90 -7.46
CA ALA A 259 -14.37 10.35 -6.92
C ALA A 259 -14.25 9.93 -5.44
N GLY A 260 -13.03 9.76 -4.94
CA GLY A 260 -12.76 9.39 -3.55
C GLY A 260 -11.27 9.30 -3.25
N ALA A 261 -10.91 8.48 -2.28
CA ALA A 261 -9.53 8.15 -1.98
C ALA A 261 -9.38 6.70 -1.50
N MET A 262 -8.19 6.16 -1.64
CA MET A 262 -7.80 4.85 -1.15
C MET A 262 -6.53 4.99 -0.34
N ALA A 263 -6.52 4.50 0.90
CA ALA A 263 -5.30 4.39 1.68
C ALA A 263 -4.68 3.02 1.49
N LEU A 264 -3.41 2.99 1.14
CA LEU A 264 -2.58 1.79 1.12
C LEU A 264 -1.67 1.81 2.34
N MET A 265 -1.67 0.72 3.08
CA MET A 265 -1.04 0.63 4.39
C MET A 265 -0.12 -0.59 4.46
N ALA A 266 1.14 -0.37 4.77
CA ALA A 266 2.12 -1.43 5.00
C ALA A 266 2.40 -1.56 6.51
N PRO A 267 2.26 -2.77 7.10
CA PRO A 267 2.58 -2.97 8.51
C PRO A 267 4.08 -2.79 8.73
N THR A 268 4.46 -1.85 9.60
CA THR A 268 5.87 -1.61 9.93
C THR A 268 6.42 -2.66 10.90
N SER A 269 5.56 -3.41 11.58
CA SER A 269 5.97 -4.45 12.53
C SER A 269 6.73 -5.60 11.87
N ALA A 270 6.35 -6.00 10.64
CA ALA A 270 7.07 -7.01 9.87
C ALA A 270 8.51 -6.56 9.58
N PHE A 271 8.66 -5.29 9.17
CA PHE A 271 9.97 -4.68 8.91
C PHE A 271 10.77 -4.42 10.19
N ALA A 272 10.12 -3.98 11.26
CA ALA A 272 10.76 -3.74 12.55
C ALA A 272 11.28 -5.05 13.15
N SER A 273 10.57 -6.16 12.95
CA SER A 273 11.00 -7.49 13.39
C SER A 273 12.22 -7.97 12.60
N ALA A 274 12.21 -7.79 11.27
CA ALA A 274 13.37 -8.09 10.42
C ALA A 274 14.59 -7.22 10.79
N LEU A 275 14.37 -5.91 11.01
CA LEU A 275 15.43 -4.99 11.45
C LEU A 275 15.97 -5.39 12.83
N ARG A 276 15.11 -5.78 13.76
CA ARG A 276 15.52 -6.24 15.10
C ARG A 276 16.37 -7.51 15.01
N LEU A 277 16.01 -8.46 14.15
CA LEU A 277 16.82 -9.66 13.92
C LEU A 277 18.20 -9.29 13.35
N LEU A 278 18.23 -8.44 12.32
CA LEU A 278 19.48 -7.93 11.74
C LEU A 278 20.34 -7.18 12.78
N MET A 279 19.73 -6.41 13.67
CA MET A 279 20.43 -5.72 14.75
C MET A 279 21.03 -6.71 15.74
N ILE A 280 20.29 -7.74 16.14
CA ILE A 280 20.78 -8.79 17.04
C ILE A 280 21.96 -9.51 16.38
N GLU A 281 21.83 -9.92 15.11
CA GLU A 281 22.91 -10.56 14.36
C GLU A 281 24.14 -9.66 14.25
N ALA A 282 23.97 -8.38 13.91
CA ALA A 282 25.07 -7.43 13.81
C ALA A 282 25.81 -7.25 15.15
N VAL A 283 25.08 -7.19 16.27
CA VAL A 283 25.67 -7.10 17.62
C VAL A 283 26.41 -8.39 17.99
N VAL A 284 25.85 -9.56 17.66
CA VAL A 284 26.51 -10.85 17.90
C VAL A 284 27.80 -10.96 17.08
N TYR A 285 27.77 -10.59 15.80
CA TYR A 285 28.97 -10.57 14.97
C TYR A 285 30.02 -9.59 15.47
N ALA A 286 29.61 -8.39 15.87
CA ALA A 286 30.49 -7.40 16.49
C ALA A 286 31.18 -7.97 17.75
N ALA A 287 30.43 -8.62 18.64
CA ALA A 287 30.96 -9.27 19.84
C ALA A 287 31.96 -10.39 19.49
N CYS A 288 31.63 -11.25 18.54
CA CYS A 288 32.51 -12.32 18.06
C CYS A 288 33.82 -11.76 17.48
N ILE A 289 33.77 -10.67 16.71
CA ILE A 289 34.96 -10.00 16.16
C ILE A 289 35.82 -9.42 17.28
N ILE A 290 35.22 -8.75 18.28
CA ILE A 290 35.95 -8.21 19.43
C ILE A 290 36.68 -9.32 20.19
N VAL A 291 35.99 -10.43 20.48
CA VAL A 291 36.57 -11.58 21.19
C VAL A 291 37.68 -12.23 20.35
N GLY A 292 37.42 -12.49 19.06
CA GLY A 292 38.38 -13.11 18.15
C GLY A 292 39.64 -12.27 17.97
N MET A 293 39.50 -10.96 17.77
CA MET A 293 40.63 -10.04 17.64
C MET A 293 41.40 -9.88 18.95
N SER A 294 40.71 -9.88 20.09
CA SER A 294 41.36 -9.86 21.41
C SER A 294 42.19 -11.13 21.64
N LEU A 295 41.66 -12.30 21.28
CA LEU A 295 42.38 -13.58 21.34
C LEU A 295 43.59 -13.59 20.39
N LEU A 296 43.41 -13.15 19.14
CA LEU A 296 44.49 -13.06 18.15
C LEU A 296 45.61 -12.13 18.65
N TYR A 297 45.26 -10.97 19.18
CA TYR A 297 46.22 -10.02 19.76
C TYR A 297 47.01 -10.67 20.92
N LEU A 298 46.34 -11.39 21.82
CA LEU A 298 46.99 -12.12 22.90
C LEU A 298 47.97 -13.18 22.39
N LEU A 299 47.61 -13.91 21.32
CA LEU A 299 48.49 -14.89 20.69
C LEU A 299 49.73 -14.23 20.07
N VAL A 300 49.56 -13.12 19.34
CA VAL A 300 50.68 -12.35 18.76
C VAL A 300 51.61 -11.81 19.84
N VAL A 301 51.06 -11.19 20.89
CA VAL A 301 51.86 -10.66 22.01
C VAL A 301 52.62 -11.79 22.71
N ARG A 302 52.00 -12.95 22.92
CA ARG A 302 52.71 -14.13 23.48
C ARG A 302 53.82 -14.61 22.55
N GLY A 303 53.58 -14.68 21.25
CA GLY A 303 54.57 -15.07 20.24
C GLY A 303 55.80 -14.18 20.24
N ILE A 304 55.64 -12.86 20.40
CA ILE A 304 56.76 -11.90 20.41
C ILE A 304 57.48 -11.89 21.77
N THR A 305 56.73 -11.90 22.88
CA THR A 305 57.32 -11.67 24.21
C THR A 305 58.01 -12.89 24.83
N THR A 306 57.64 -14.11 24.42
CA THR A 306 58.26 -15.35 24.92
C THR A 306 59.73 -15.51 24.49
N PRO A 307 60.10 -15.34 23.21
CA PRO A 307 61.50 -15.42 22.79
C PRO A 307 62.37 -14.29 23.35
N LEU A 308 61.82 -13.07 23.52
CA LEU A 308 62.55 -11.95 24.14
C LEU A 308 62.96 -12.25 25.59
N LYS A 309 62.06 -12.87 26.37
CA LYS A 309 62.39 -13.29 27.76
C LYS A 309 63.44 -14.39 27.81
N ALA A 310 63.47 -15.28 26.82
CA ALA A 310 64.49 -16.33 26.74
C ALA A 310 65.89 -15.75 26.46
N LEU A 311 65.97 -14.64 25.72
CA LEU A 311 67.23 -13.93 25.45
C LEU A 311 67.73 -13.13 26.67
N GLU A 312 66.84 -12.48 27.44
CA GLU A 312 67.22 -11.78 28.69
C GLU A 312 67.67 -12.74 29.80
N GLY A 313 67.14 -13.97 29.85
CA GLY A 313 67.56 -14.97 30.83
C GLY A 313 68.86 -15.71 30.47
N ALA A 314 69.39 -15.50 29.27
CA ALA A 314 70.61 -16.13 28.77
C ALA A 314 71.86 -15.22 28.88
N SER A 315 71.69 -13.98 29.34
CA SER A 315 72.75 -13.01 29.67
C SER A 315 72.96 -12.90 31.17
#